data_AF-A0A820KHU7-F1
#
_entry.id   AF-A0A820KHU7-F1
#
_cell.length_a   1.000
_cell.length_b   1.000
_cell.length_c   1.000
_cell.angle_alpha   90.00
_cell.angle_beta   90.00
_cell.angle_gamma   90.00
#
_symmetry.space_group_name_H-M   'P 1'
#
loop_
_entity.id
_entity.type
_entity.pdbx_description
1 polymer ?
#
loop_
_entity_poly.entity_id
_entity_poly.type
_entity_poly.pdbx_seq_one_letter_code
_entity_poly.pdbx_strand_id
1 'polypeptide(L)'
;MVYFNLPIADSIAPYRNVRRVQSEILSPDEIRRILVIKPPIEHPDLMVGGKPKERGLIDPRQGPADRSSKCQTCAGSYSDCPGYFGHL
;
A
#
# COMPACT_ATOMS: atom_id res chain seq x y z
N MET A 1 20.94 7.57 -24.08
CA MET A 1 19.93 8.26 -23.25
C MET A 1 18.68 7.39 -23.30
N VAL A 2 18.50 6.52 -22.31
CA VAL A 2 17.37 5.59 -22.29
C VAL A 2 16.22 6.30 -21.58
N TYR A 3 15.17 6.61 -22.32
CA TYR A 3 13.96 7.24 -21.77
C TYR A 3 13.25 6.21 -20.88
N PHE A 4 13.26 6.42 -19.56
CA PHE A 4 12.34 5.74 -18.65
C PHE A 4 10.96 6.39 -18.78
N ASN A 5 10.25 6.09 -19.88
CA ASN A 5 8.81 6.31 -19.98
C ASN A 5 8.09 5.10 -19.37
N LEU A 6 8.12 5.00 -18.04
CA LEU A 6 7.10 4.23 -17.33
C LEU A 6 5.92 5.16 -17.10
N PRO A 7 4.66 4.72 -17.34
CA PRO A 7 3.48 5.53 -17.08
C PRO A 7 3.30 5.62 -15.57
N ILE A 8 3.99 6.57 -14.94
CA ILE A 8 3.60 7.04 -13.62
C ILE A 8 2.25 7.72 -13.86
N ALA A 9 1.20 7.28 -13.15
CA ALA A 9 -0.10 7.94 -13.20
C ALA A 9 0.08 9.46 -13.05
N ASP A 10 -0.65 10.24 -13.85
CA ASP A 10 -0.51 11.70 -13.89
C ASP A 10 -0.52 12.27 -12.48
N SER A 11 0.64 12.75 -12.03
CA SER A 11 0.84 13.24 -10.68
C SER A 11 1.24 14.71 -10.75
N ILE A 12 0.55 15.53 -9.95
CA ILE A 12 0.90 16.94 -9.77
C ILE A 12 2.19 17.12 -8.96
N ALA A 13 2.72 16.05 -8.35
CA ALA A 13 3.94 16.11 -7.56
C ALA A 13 5.17 16.32 -8.47
N PRO A 14 6.08 17.25 -8.13
CA PRO A 14 7.25 17.52 -8.95
C PRO A 14 8.24 16.36 -8.89
N TYR A 15 8.82 16.01 -10.03
CA TYR A 15 9.89 15.02 -10.10
C TYR A 15 11.14 15.49 -9.34
N ARG A 16 11.72 14.60 -8.53
CA ARG A 16 12.97 14.82 -7.79
C ARG A 16 13.82 13.55 -7.83
N ASN A 17 15.13 13.73 -7.97
CA ASN A 17 16.10 12.64 -7.82
C ASN A 17 16.45 12.41 -6.34
N VAL A 18 16.52 11.14 -5.92
CA VAL A 18 17.00 10.75 -4.59
C VAL A 18 18.48 11.10 -4.47
N ARG A 19 18.86 11.83 -3.42
CA ARG A 19 20.24 12.29 -3.20
C ARG A 19 21.01 11.49 -2.17
N ARG A 20 20.33 10.97 -1.16
CA ARG A 20 20.88 10.22 -0.02
C ARG A 20 19.84 9.23 0.50
N VAL A 21 20.31 8.18 1.15
CA VAL A 21 19.47 7.20 1.87
C VAL A 21 19.86 7.27 3.34
N GLN A 22 18.87 7.42 4.21
CA GLN A 22 19.02 7.37 5.66
C GLN A 22 18.41 6.07 6.17
N SER A 23 19.07 5.44 7.13
CA SER A 23 18.63 4.19 7.73
C SER A 23 18.54 4.37 9.23
N GLU A 24 17.39 4.04 9.80
CA GLU A 24 17.08 4.12 11.22
C GLU A 24 16.16 2.96 11.61
N ILE A 25 16.01 2.74 12.92
CA ILE A 25 15.05 1.78 13.44
C ILE A 25 13.68 2.45 13.48
N LEU A 26 12.70 1.85 12.81
CA LEU A 26 11.33 2.34 12.80
C LEU A 26 10.67 2.12 14.17
N SER A 27 10.26 3.20 14.83
CA SER A 27 9.69 3.13 16.17
C SER A 27 8.24 2.59 16.16
N PRO A 28 7.76 1.96 17.26
CA PRO A 28 6.36 1.53 17.36
C PRO A 28 5.34 2.65 17.14
N ASP A 29 5.68 3.88 17.52
CA ASP A 29 4.78 5.03 17.35
C ASP A 29 4.74 5.50 15.90
N GLU A 30 5.86 5.49 15.18
CA GLU A 30 5.86 5.73 13.74
C GLU A 30 5.10 4.66 12.98
N ILE A 31 5.29 3.38 13.34
CA ILE A 31 4.49 2.28 12.85
C ILE A 31 3.01 2.65 13.01
N ARG A 32 2.49 2.90 14.21
CA ARG A 32 1.07 3.24 14.39
C ARG A 32 0.60 4.49 13.62
N ARG A 33 1.49 5.45 13.34
CA ARG A 33 1.15 6.66 12.58
C ARG A 33 1.01 6.40 11.08
N ILE A 34 1.92 5.64 10.47
CA ILE A 34 1.97 5.47 9.00
C ILE A 34 0.97 4.44 8.44
N LEU A 35 0.33 3.66 9.31
CA LEU A 35 -0.51 2.54 8.88
C LEU A 35 -1.91 2.98 8.49
N VAL A 36 -2.42 2.34 7.45
CA VAL A 36 -3.76 2.57 6.93
C VAL A 36 -4.80 1.77 7.70
N ILE A 37 -4.45 0.58 8.18
CA ILE A 37 -5.37 -0.27 8.95
C ILE A 37 -5.36 0.16 10.42
N LYS A 38 -6.45 0.83 10.81
CA LYS A 38 -6.80 1.13 12.20
C LYS A 38 -8.22 0.61 12.45
N PRO A 39 -8.46 -0.30 13.40
CA PRO A 39 -7.53 -0.98 14.32
C PRO A 39 -6.71 -2.12 13.63
N PRO A 40 -5.68 -2.72 14.26
CA PRO A 40 -4.79 -3.71 13.64
C PRO A 40 -5.51 -4.93 13.03
N ILE A 41 -4.74 -5.71 12.28
CA ILE A 41 -5.18 -6.99 11.73
C ILE A 41 -5.55 -7.92 12.88
N GLU A 42 -6.78 -8.42 12.86
CA GLU A 42 -7.34 -9.29 13.90
C GLU A 42 -7.64 -10.70 13.39
N HIS A 43 -7.73 -10.87 12.07
CA HIS A 43 -8.20 -12.10 11.47
C HIS A 43 -7.09 -12.76 10.65
N PRO A 44 -6.81 -14.06 10.86
CA PRO A 44 -5.90 -14.80 10.01
C PRO A 44 -6.54 -15.15 8.65
N ASP A 45 -7.87 -15.05 8.54
CA ASP A 45 -8.61 -15.37 7.33
C ASP A 45 -8.26 -14.41 6.19
N LEU A 46 -8.06 -14.97 5.00
CA LEU A 46 -7.81 -14.19 3.78
C LEU A 46 -9.12 -13.67 3.18
N MET A 47 -10.13 -14.54 3.10
CA MET A 47 -11.36 -14.30 2.35
C MET A 47 -12.57 -14.65 3.20
N VAL A 48 -13.64 -13.86 3.10
CA VAL A 48 -14.95 -14.16 3.67
C VAL A 48 -16.01 -13.85 2.62
N GLY A 49 -16.84 -14.85 2.29
CA GLY A 49 -17.88 -14.70 1.27
C GLY A 49 -17.35 -14.36 -0.13
N GLY A 50 -16.18 -14.90 -0.50
CA GLY A 50 -15.54 -14.64 -1.78
C GLY A 50 -14.92 -13.24 -1.93
N LYS A 51 -14.87 -12.45 -0.85
CA LYS A 51 -14.22 -11.14 -0.80
C LYS A 51 -13.06 -11.13 0.20
N PRO A 52 -12.03 -10.31 0.00
CA PRO A 52 -10.97 -10.13 1.00
C PRO A 52 -11.55 -9.74 2.36
N LYS A 53 -11.06 -10.37 3.42
CA LYS A 53 -11.49 -10.10 4.79
C LYS A 53 -10.94 -8.74 5.22
N GLU A 54 -11.83 -7.80 5.55
CA GLU A 54 -11.42 -6.60 6.26
C GLU A 54 -10.76 -6.97 7.58
N ARG A 55 -9.66 -6.30 7.89
CA ARG A 55 -8.78 -6.57 9.03
C ARG A 55 -8.20 -7.98 9.03
N GLY A 56 -8.15 -8.60 7.85
CA GLY A 56 -7.42 -9.83 7.54
C GLY A 56 -6.03 -9.55 6.95
N LEU A 57 -5.31 -10.61 6.61
CA LEU A 57 -3.94 -10.51 6.07
C LEU A 57 -3.85 -9.93 4.65
N ILE A 58 -4.97 -9.91 3.90
CA ILE A 58 -5.07 -9.29 2.57
C ILE A 58 -6.15 -8.20 2.57
N ASP A 59 -6.18 -7.38 3.62
CA ASP A 59 -7.16 -6.29 3.74
C ASP A 59 -7.14 -5.41 2.47
N PRO A 60 -8.29 -5.13 1.86
CA PRO A 60 -8.36 -4.41 0.57
C PRO A 60 -7.86 -2.96 0.63
N ARG A 61 -7.59 -2.42 1.82
CA ARG A 61 -6.92 -1.13 2.05
C ARG A 61 -5.39 -1.22 1.94
N GLN A 62 -4.80 -2.43 2.00
CA GLN A 62 -3.36 -2.61 1.80
C GLN A 62 -2.97 -2.63 0.32
N GLY A 63 -3.91 -2.91 -0.56
CA GLY A 63 -3.70 -3.00 -2.01
C GLY A 63 -4.80 -3.80 -2.68
N PRO A 64 -4.80 -3.89 -4.03
CA PRO A 64 -5.68 -4.78 -4.76
C PRO A 64 -5.36 -6.23 -4.43
N ALA A 65 -6.38 -7.03 -4.09
CA ALA A 65 -6.20 -8.46 -3.79
C ALA A 65 -5.93 -9.30 -5.05
N ASP A 66 -6.31 -8.80 -6.22
CA ASP A 66 -6.14 -9.42 -7.53
C ASP A 66 -6.01 -8.36 -8.65
N ARG A 67 -5.87 -8.81 -9.90
CA ARG A 67 -5.72 -7.91 -11.06
C ARG A 67 -6.99 -7.13 -11.43
N SER A 68 -8.16 -7.61 -11.02
CA SER A 68 -9.47 -6.99 -11.33
C SER A 68 -9.94 -5.99 -10.29
N SER A 69 -9.38 -6.06 -9.07
CA SER A 69 -9.72 -5.20 -7.96
C SER A 69 -8.91 -3.91 -7.96
N LYS A 70 -9.37 -2.95 -7.16
CA LYS A 70 -8.70 -1.67 -6.90
C LYS A 70 -8.41 -1.54 -5.41
N CYS A 71 -7.33 -0.85 -5.08
CA CYS A 71 -7.00 -0.54 -3.69
C CYS A 71 -8.06 0.39 -3.08
N GLN A 72 -8.57 0.07 -1.89
CA GLN A 72 -9.56 0.92 -1.22
C GLN A 72 -8.98 2.20 -0.62
N THR A 73 -7.65 2.36 -0.60
CA THR A 73 -6.98 3.55 -0.06
C THR A 73 -6.63 4.58 -1.11
N CYS A 74 -6.13 4.16 -2.28
CA CYS A 74 -5.73 5.08 -3.35
C CYS A 74 -6.45 4.87 -4.67
N ALA A 75 -7.37 3.91 -4.75
CA ALA A 75 -8.04 3.49 -5.99
C ALA A 75 -7.08 2.99 -7.10
N GLY A 76 -5.80 2.77 -6.79
CA GLY A 76 -4.79 2.25 -7.70
C GLY A 76 -5.10 0.82 -8.15
N SER A 77 -4.68 0.50 -9.37
CA SER A 77 -4.71 -0.86 -9.92
C SER A 77 -3.58 -1.72 -9.36
N TYR A 78 -3.50 -2.98 -9.80
CA TYR A 78 -2.38 -3.87 -9.46
C TYR A 78 -1.01 -3.34 -9.91
N SER A 79 -0.94 -2.55 -10.99
CA SER A 79 0.33 -1.97 -11.47
C SER A 79 0.68 -0.63 -10.82
N ASP A 80 -0.33 0.12 -10.36
CA ASP A 80 -0.16 1.52 -9.99
C ASP A 80 -0.18 1.73 -8.47
N CYS A 81 -0.74 0.78 -7.71
CA CYS A 81 -0.80 0.85 -6.27
C CYS A 81 0.58 0.48 -5.66
N PRO A 82 1.19 1.36 -4.84
CA PRO A 82 2.48 1.06 -4.20
C PRO A 82 2.36 0.06 -3.03
N GLY A 83 1.14 -0.15 -2.53
CA GLY A 83 0.87 -0.92 -1.32
C GLY A 83 0.92 -0.06 -0.05
N TYR A 84 0.15 -0.47 0.96
CA TYR A 84 0.04 0.23 2.24
C TYR A 84 0.29 -0.71 3.40
N PHE A 85 1.09 -0.25 4.36
CA PHE A 85 1.45 -1.06 5.52
C PHE A 85 0.25 -1.29 6.47
N GLY A 86 0.23 -2.48 7.06
CA GLY A 86 -0.61 -2.86 8.22
C GLY A 86 0.24 -3.23 9.43
N HIS A 87 -0.41 -3.50 10.56
CA HIS A 87 0.23 -4.06 11.76
C HIS A 87 -0.66 -5.07 12.45
N LEU A 88 -0.03 -5.86 13.32
CA LEU A 88 -0.64 -6.70 14.34
C LEU A 88 -0.72 -5.91 15.66
#